data_AF-A0A969L6D9-F1
#
_entry.id   AF-A0A969L6D9-F1
#
_cell.length_a   1.000
_cell.length_b   1.000
_cell.length_c   1.000
_cell.angle_alpha   90.00
_cell.angle_beta   90.00
_cell.angle_gamma   90.00
#
_symmetry.space_group_name_H-M   'P 1'
#
loop_
_entity.id
_entity.type
_entity.pdbx_description
1 polymer ?
#
loop_
_entity_poly.entity_id
_entity_poly.type
_entity_poly.pdbx_seq_one_letter_code
_entity_poly.pdbx_strand_id
1 'polypeptide(L)'
;MKSNLINRNWPDLLLIVILALLPGLFFWRLLTPNSADRLAIAAGDFTEQYFPLRAFAAQSWVQGQLPLWNPYLFGGQPALADIQSGALYPPHILESLILGWNGLGFPLWALQFQVIAHFSLAAVGTYLFTRSYLLTTLRPESENEASPPRPLRVASLRRARFGGVMASLAFTYGGYLTGFPVQQLTILETSAWLPWIMWAVTVATRPPTLDHKQISPAPLLLRSPAPYWGALAFAMAILAGHPQTVLYIFYLSLAYILYLRFTIYDLRFTHHYILHFFVSLAPWLIIVLLGAAIAAAQLLPTREFIALSLRSDLSYQAVSAGLP
;
A
#
# COMPACT_ATOMS: atom_id res chain seq x y z
N MET A 1 30.62 -18.55 -12.72
CA MET A 1 29.86 -18.70 -11.45
C MET A 1 28.68 -17.71 -11.30
N LYS A 2 28.02 -17.28 -12.39
CA LYS A 2 26.88 -16.33 -12.38
C LYS A 2 25.50 -17.00 -12.60
N SER A 3 25.43 -18.32 -12.79
CA SER A 3 24.19 -19.04 -13.14
C SER A 3 23.28 -19.44 -11.96
N ASN A 4 23.70 -19.22 -10.70
CA ASN A 4 22.96 -19.73 -9.52
C ASN A 4 21.93 -18.77 -8.90
N LEU A 5 21.91 -17.48 -9.29
CA LEU A 5 20.94 -16.53 -8.72
C LEU A 5 19.56 -16.63 -9.38
N ILE A 6 19.51 -16.92 -10.69
CA ILE A 6 18.26 -17.07 -11.45
C ILE A 6 17.51 -18.34 -11.03
N ASN A 7 18.23 -19.45 -10.81
CA ASN A 7 17.61 -20.72 -10.40
C ASN A 7 16.99 -20.71 -8.99
N ARG A 8 17.36 -19.79 -8.10
CA ARG A 8 16.88 -19.79 -6.70
C ARG A 8 15.57 -19.02 -6.49
N ASN A 9 15.27 -18.05 -7.35
CA ASN A 9 14.16 -17.11 -7.17
C ASN A 9 12.99 -17.32 -8.14
N TRP A 10 13.14 -18.17 -9.18
CA TRP A 10 12.06 -18.44 -10.14
C TRP A 10 10.72 -18.87 -9.50
N PRO A 11 10.66 -19.68 -8.42
CA PRO A 11 9.39 -20.05 -7.83
C PRO A 11 8.70 -18.86 -7.17
N ASP A 12 9.47 -17.91 -6.64
CA ASP A 12 8.92 -16.68 -6.08
C ASP A 12 8.35 -15.78 -7.18
N LEU A 13 9.05 -15.67 -8.32
CA LEU A 13 8.53 -14.95 -9.49
C LEU A 13 7.22 -15.58 -9.99
N LEU A 14 7.18 -16.91 -10.13
CA LEU A 14 5.97 -17.63 -10.56
C LEU A 14 4.81 -17.36 -9.60
N LEU A 15 5.03 -17.46 -8.29
CA LEU A 15 3.99 -17.18 -7.29
C LEU A 15 3.50 -15.73 -7.35
N ILE A 16 4.41 -14.77 -7.53
CA ILE A 16 4.04 -13.35 -7.70
C ILE A 16 3.15 -13.16 -8.93
N VAL A 17 3.52 -13.76 -10.07
CA VAL A 17 2.74 -13.68 -11.31
C VAL A 17 1.37 -14.33 -11.13
N ILE A 18 1.30 -15.52 -10.55
CA ILE A 18 0.03 -16.22 -10.29
C ILE A 18 -0.86 -15.36 -9.39
N LEU A 19 -0.34 -14.85 -8.27
CA LEU A 19 -1.12 -14.04 -7.33
C LEU A 19 -1.53 -12.68 -7.91
N ALA A 20 -0.71 -12.09 -8.80
CA ALA A 20 -1.08 -10.86 -9.50
C ALA A 20 -2.19 -11.08 -10.54
N LEU A 21 -2.25 -12.26 -11.17
CA LEU A 21 -3.26 -12.57 -12.20
C LEU A 21 -4.56 -13.14 -11.62
N LEU A 22 -4.52 -13.76 -10.44
CA LEU A 22 -5.67 -14.41 -9.83
C LEU A 22 -6.88 -13.48 -9.61
N PRO A 23 -6.72 -12.19 -9.25
CA PRO A 23 -7.83 -11.24 -9.22
C PRO A 23 -8.55 -11.07 -10.56
N GLY A 24 -7.83 -11.14 -11.69
CA GLY A 24 -8.45 -11.11 -13.02
C GLY A 24 -9.35 -12.32 -13.26
N LEU A 25 -8.95 -13.50 -12.77
CA LEU A 25 -9.80 -14.69 -12.80
C LEU A 25 -10.99 -14.55 -11.84
N PHE A 26 -10.81 -14.00 -10.64
CA PHE A 26 -11.89 -13.79 -9.68
C PHE A 26 -12.96 -12.83 -10.24
N PHE A 27 -12.52 -11.74 -10.86
CA PHE A 27 -13.37 -10.73 -11.50
C PHE A 27 -13.59 -10.98 -13.00
N TRP A 28 -13.50 -12.23 -13.48
CA TRP A 28 -13.57 -12.53 -14.92
C TRP A 28 -14.86 -12.01 -15.59
N ARG A 29 -15.97 -11.92 -14.86
CA ARG A 29 -17.25 -11.37 -15.38
C ARG A 29 -17.20 -9.86 -15.63
N LEU A 30 -16.24 -9.15 -15.04
CA LEU A 30 -15.92 -7.75 -15.35
C LEU A 30 -14.95 -7.64 -16.54
N LEU A 31 -14.38 -8.73 -17.04
CA LEU A 31 -13.41 -8.71 -18.14
C LEU A 31 -13.92 -9.37 -19.41
N THR A 32 -14.83 -10.33 -19.30
CA THR A 32 -15.32 -11.12 -20.43
C THR A 32 -15.90 -10.23 -21.53
N PRO A 33 -15.57 -10.49 -22.82
CA PRO A 33 -16.21 -9.82 -23.94
C PRO A 33 -17.60 -10.40 -24.26
N ASN A 34 -17.94 -11.57 -23.69
CA ASN A 34 -19.25 -12.19 -23.89
C ASN A 34 -20.33 -11.40 -23.13
N SER A 35 -21.24 -10.76 -23.86
CA SER A 35 -22.32 -9.96 -23.28
C SER A 35 -23.26 -10.77 -22.39
N ALA A 36 -23.43 -12.07 -22.66
CA ALA A 36 -24.28 -12.95 -21.85
C ALA A 36 -23.71 -13.19 -20.43
N ASP A 37 -22.38 -13.15 -20.29
CA ASP A 37 -21.70 -13.42 -19.01
C ASP A 37 -21.27 -12.13 -18.29
N ARG A 38 -21.24 -11.01 -19.01
CA ARG A 38 -20.73 -9.73 -18.55
C ARG A 38 -21.56 -9.22 -17.38
N LEU A 39 -20.88 -8.91 -16.27
CA LEU A 39 -21.45 -8.18 -15.15
C LEU A 39 -20.75 -6.83 -14.99
N ALA A 40 -21.40 -5.94 -14.25
CA ALA A 40 -20.85 -4.69 -13.78
C ALA A 40 -20.96 -4.63 -12.26
N ILE A 41 -20.11 -3.82 -11.63
CA ILE A 41 -20.28 -3.46 -10.22
C ILE A 41 -21.63 -2.76 -10.08
N ALA A 42 -22.40 -3.14 -9.05
CA ALA A 42 -23.74 -2.60 -8.82
C ALA A 42 -23.70 -1.07 -8.68
N ALA A 43 -24.75 -0.40 -9.14
CA ALA A 43 -24.87 1.06 -9.01
C ALA A 43 -24.81 1.49 -7.53
N GLY A 44 -24.21 2.65 -7.29
CA GLY A 44 -23.94 3.23 -5.98
C GLY A 44 -22.74 4.18 -6.04
N ASP A 45 -22.04 4.38 -4.91
CA ASP A 45 -20.87 5.27 -4.81
C ASP A 45 -19.85 5.06 -5.94
N PHE A 46 -19.63 3.80 -6.35
CA PHE A 46 -18.72 3.44 -7.44
C PHE A 46 -19.05 4.18 -8.75
N THR A 47 -20.31 4.17 -9.17
CA THR A 47 -20.77 4.77 -10.42
C THR A 47 -21.22 6.22 -10.26
N GLU A 48 -21.76 6.59 -9.10
CA GLU A 48 -22.43 7.88 -8.89
C GLU A 48 -21.48 8.93 -8.30
N GLN A 49 -20.45 8.52 -7.57
CA GLN A 49 -19.47 9.41 -6.96
C GLN A 49 -18.09 9.26 -7.61
N TYR A 50 -17.49 8.07 -7.58
CA TYR A 50 -16.10 7.90 -8.00
C TYR A 50 -15.93 8.02 -9.51
N PHE A 51 -16.84 7.46 -10.30
CA PHE A 51 -16.78 7.57 -11.76
C PHE A 51 -16.76 9.03 -12.26
N PRO A 52 -17.72 9.91 -11.92
CA PRO A 52 -17.69 11.29 -12.42
C PRO A 52 -16.49 12.09 -11.91
N LEU A 53 -16.06 11.88 -10.66
CA LEU A 53 -14.84 12.51 -10.13
C LEU A 53 -13.60 12.09 -10.91
N ARG A 54 -13.47 10.79 -11.20
CA ARG A 54 -12.31 10.24 -11.92
C ARG A 54 -12.32 10.64 -13.40
N ALA A 55 -13.50 10.65 -14.04
CA ALA A 55 -13.65 11.10 -15.42
C ALA A 55 -13.27 12.59 -15.59
N PHE A 56 -13.68 13.45 -14.65
CA PHE A 56 -13.27 14.86 -14.66
C PHE A 56 -11.75 15.00 -14.52
N ALA A 57 -11.14 14.36 -13.51
CA ALA A 57 -9.69 14.42 -13.30
C ALA A 57 -8.91 13.88 -14.51
N ALA A 58 -9.39 12.78 -15.11
CA ALA A 58 -8.79 12.20 -16.30
C ALA A 58 -8.80 13.18 -17.48
N GLN A 59 -9.93 13.85 -17.72
CA GLN A 59 -10.06 14.84 -18.78
C GLN A 59 -9.11 16.02 -18.58
N SER A 60 -9.00 16.56 -17.35
CA SER A 60 -8.07 17.66 -17.04
C SER A 60 -6.62 17.27 -17.36
N TRP A 61 -6.19 16.08 -16.91
CA TRP A 61 -4.83 15.61 -17.15
C TRP A 61 -4.51 15.42 -18.63
N VAL A 62 -5.44 14.84 -19.40
CA VAL A 62 -5.29 14.64 -20.84
C VAL A 62 -5.17 15.98 -21.58
N GLN A 63 -5.82 17.03 -21.08
CA GLN A 63 -5.74 18.39 -21.60
C GLN A 63 -4.51 19.17 -21.10
N GLY A 64 -3.65 18.56 -20.29
CA GLY A 64 -2.48 19.23 -19.69
C GLY A 64 -2.84 20.25 -18.61
N GLN A 65 -4.03 20.12 -18.01
CA GLN A 65 -4.52 20.99 -16.94
C GLN A 65 -4.51 20.27 -15.60
N LEU A 66 -4.11 20.99 -14.55
CA LEU A 66 -4.30 20.50 -13.19
C LEU A 66 -5.79 20.54 -12.84
N PRO A 67 -6.38 19.46 -12.28
CA PRO A 67 -7.81 19.40 -11.93
C PRO A 67 -8.10 20.20 -10.65
N LEU A 68 -7.95 21.52 -10.70
CA LEU A 68 -8.09 22.40 -9.53
C LEU A 68 -9.54 22.61 -9.10
N TRP A 69 -10.43 22.91 -10.07
CA TRP A 69 -11.83 23.25 -9.83
C TRP A 69 -12.74 22.47 -10.78
N ASN A 70 -13.65 21.66 -10.23
CA ASN A 70 -14.67 20.97 -11.01
C ASN A 70 -15.95 21.82 -11.03
N PRO A 71 -16.34 22.41 -12.18
CA PRO A 71 -17.50 23.29 -12.29
C PRO A 71 -18.84 22.54 -12.35
N TYR A 72 -18.82 21.21 -12.50
CA TYR A 72 -20.02 20.42 -12.80
C TYR A 72 -20.82 19.98 -11.57
N LEU A 73 -20.30 20.19 -10.36
CA LEU A 73 -20.97 19.78 -9.11
C LEU A 73 -21.34 21.00 -8.27
N PHE A 74 -22.66 21.21 -8.06
CA PHE A 74 -23.24 22.23 -7.16
C PHE A 74 -22.68 23.67 -7.31
N GLY A 75 -22.42 24.12 -8.54
CA GLY A 75 -21.83 25.45 -8.79
C GLY A 75 -20.30 25.49 -8.65
N GLY A 76 -19.71 24.38 -8.24
CA GLY A 76 -18.30 24.06 -8.33
C GLY A 76 -17.73 23.49 -7.04
N GLN A 77 -16.71 22.63 -7.18
CA GLN A 77 -16.01 22.02 -6.05
C GLN A 77 -14.49 22.06 -6.28
N PRO A 78 -13.68 22.17 -5.21
CA PRO A 78 -12.22 22.17 -5.33
C PRO A 78 -11.70 20.74 -5.56
N ALA A 79 -11.72 20.28 -6.82
CA ALA A 79 -11.45 18.89 -7.19
C ALA A 79 -10.08 18.38 -6.72
N LEU A 80 -9.03 19.20 -6.79
CA LEU A 80 -7.71 18.82 -6.29
C LEU A 80 -7.71 18.68 -4.77
N ALA A 81 -8.39 19.58 -4.05
CA ALA A 81 -8.41 19.58 -2.59
C ALA A 81 -9.34 18.51 -2.00
N ASP A 82 -10.37 18.10 -2.75
CA ASP A 82 -11.12 16.91 -2.43
C ASP A 82 -10.27 15.67 -2.70
N ILE A 83 -9.71 15.13 -1.61
CA ILE A 83 -8.82 13.98 -1.65
C ILE A 83 -9.46 12.74 -2.30
N GLN A 84 -10.79 12.63 -2.28
CA GLN A 84 -11.52 11.50 -2.87
C GLN A 84 -11.45 11.49 -4.40
N SER A 85 -11.13 12.63 -5.03
CA SER A 85 -10.91 12.70 -6.47
C SER A 85 -9.68 11.91 -6.91
N GLY A 86 -8.75 11.61 -6.00
CA GLY A 86 -7.46 10.97 -6.25
C GLY A 86 -6.70 11.61 -7.42
N ALA A 87 -6.86 12.93 -7.60
CA ALA A 87 -6.34 13.68 -8.72
C ALA A 87 -4.82 13.59 -8.86
N LEU A 88 -4.10 13.52 -7.74
CA LEU A 88 -2.64 13.39 -7.70
C LEU A 88 -2.16 11.95 -7.53
N TYR A 89 -3.05 10.95 -7.57
CA TYR A 89 -2.66 9.56 -7.44
C TYR A 89 -2.05 9.04 -8.75
N PRO A 90 -0.75 8.70 -8.77
CA PRO A 90 -0.04 8.39 -10.02
C PRO A 90 -0.63 7.25 -10.85
N PRO A 91 -1.17 6.14 -10.27
CA PRO A 91 -1.88 5.14 -11.05
C PRO A 91 -3.07 5.70 -11.85
N HIS A 92 -3.85 6.65 -11.29
CA HIS A 92 -4.95 7.28 -12.03
C HIS A 92 -4.44 8.19 -13.13
N ILE A 93 -3.40 8.98 -12.85
CA ILE A 93 -2.81 9.87 -13.85
C ILE A 93 -2.31 9.04 -15.04
N LEU A 94 -1.57 7.97 -14.76
CA LEU A 94 -1.04 7.09 -15.80
C LEU A 94 -2.16 6.45 -16.63
N GLU A 95 -3.19 5.90 -15.98
CA GLU A 95 -4.34 5.33 -16.68
C GLU A 95 -5.05 6.39 -17.54
N SER A 96 -5.29 7.58 -16.98
CA SER A 96 -5.97 8.68 -17.67
C SER A 96 -5.23 9.10 -18.94
N LEU A 97 -3.89 9.25 -18.86
CA LEU A 97 -3.07 9.63 -20.00
C LEU A 97 -3.03 8.51 -21.05
N ILE A 98 -2.87 7.25 -20.63
CA ILE A 98 -2.88 6.10 -21.55
C ILE A 98 -4.21 6.03 -22.30
N LEU A 99 -5.35 6.09 -21.61
CA LEU A 99 -6.65 5.97 -22.26
C LEU A 99 -6.99 7.20 -23.11
N GLY A 100 -6.75 8.40 -22.57
CA GLY A 100 -7.06 9.65 -23.24
C GLY A 100 -6.25 9.87 -24.51
N TRP A 101 -4.93 9.64 -24.49
CA TRP A 101 -4.09 9.78 -25.69
C TRP A 101 -4.37 8.72 -26.76
N ASN A 102 -4.98 7.59 -26.40
CA ASN A 102 -5.48 6.60 -27.35
C ASN A 102 -6.93 6.87 -27.78
N GLY A 103 -7.53 8.01 -27.40
CA GLY A 103 -8.87 8.43 -27.82
C GLY A 103 -10.01 7.66 -27.15
N LEU A 104 -9.74 6.91 -26.07
CA LEU A 104 -10.73 6.07 -25.39
C LEU A 104 -11.53 6.85 -24.32
N GLY A 105 -11.10 8.06 -23.95
CA GLY A 105 -11.68 8.82 -22.85
C GLY A 105 -11.49 8.10 -21.50
N PHE A 106 -12.46 8.21 -20.60
CA PHE A 106 -12.48 7.48 -19.33
C PHE A 106 -13.78 6.66 -19.19
N PRO A 107 -13.83 5.44 -19.77
CA PRO A 107 -15.02 4.60 -19.73
C PRO A 107 -15.16 3.89 -18.38
N LEU A 108 -16.38 3.44 -18.03
CA LEU A 108 -16.65 2.78 -16.74
C LEU A 108 -15.76 1.55 -16.49
N TRP A 109 -15.39 0.81 -17.54
CA TRP A 109 -14.52 -0.35 -17.39
C TRP A 109 -13.11 0.02 -16.91
N ALA A 110 -12.64 1.25 -17.14
CA ALA A 110 -11.36 1.74 -16.61
C ALA A 110 -11.42 1.78 -15.07
N LEU A 111 -12.49 2.34 -14.52
CA LEU A 111 -12.74 2.32 -13.08
C LEU A 111 -12.84 0.87 -12.54
N GLN A 112 -13.49 -0.04 -13.27
CA GLN A 112 -13.54 -1.46 -12.90
C GLN A 112 -12.16 -2.13 -12.95
N PHE A 113 -11.30 -1.71 -13.88
CA PHE A 113 -9.92 -2.18 -13.97
C PHE A 113 -9.10 -1.71 -12.76
N GLN A 114 -9.32 -0.49 -12.25
CA GLN A 114 -8.69 -0.03 -10.99
C GLN A 114 -8.97 -0.99 -9.84
N VAL A 115 -10.19 -1.54 -9.70
CA VAL A 115 -10.52 -2.54 -8.68
C VAL A 115 -9.61 -3.76 -8.81
N ILE A 116 -9.54 -4.36 -10.00
CA ILE A 116 -8.75 -5.56 -10.25
C ILE A 116 -7.26 -5.30 -9.99
N ALA A 117 -6.74 -4.17 -10.47
CA ALA A 117 -5.35 -3.79 -10.30
C ALA A 117 -4.95 -3.62 -8.83
N HIS A 118 -5.83 -3.04 -8.00
CA HIS A 118 -5.56 -2.86 -6.56
C HIS A 118 -5.71 -4.17 -5.78
N PHE A 119 -6.58 -5.10 -6.20
CA PHE A 119 -6.57 -6.46 -5.67
C PHE A 119 -5.25 -7.18 -6.00
N SER A 120 -4.73 -7.03 -7.22
CA SER A 120 -3.42 -7.58 -7.60
C SER A 120 -2.28 -6.98 -6.78
N LEU A 121 -2.32 -5.66 -6.54
CA LEU A 121 -1.38 -4.95 -5.68
C LEU A 121 -1.42 -5.48 -4.24
N ALA A 122 -2.62 -5.66 -3.68
CA ALA A 122 -2.84 -6.21 -2.34
C ALA A 122 -2.31 -7.65 -2.23
N ALA A 123 -2.59 -8.49 -3.23
CA ALA A 123 -2.16 -9.89 -3.27
C ALA A 123 -0.64 -10.03 -3.25
N VAL A 124 0.05 -9.31 -4.15
CA VAL A 124 1.52 -9.35 -4.24
C VAL A 124 2.16 -8.77 -2.98
N GLY A 125 1.68 -7.62 -2.50
CA GLY A 125 2.21 -6.99 -1.30
C GLY A 125 2.10 -7.91 -0.08
N THR A 126 0.96 -8.58 0.10
CA THR A 126 0.72 -9.49 1.23
C THR A 126 1.61 -10.73 1.18
N TYR A 127 1.81 -11.28 -0.01
CA TYR A 127 2.75 -12.39 -0.22
C TYR A 127 4.18 -11.98 0.15
N LEU A 128 4.65 -10.85 -0.38
CA LEU A 128 6.00 -10.34 -0.13
C LEU A 128 6.21 -10.02 1.36
N PHE A 129 5.24 -9.37 1.99
CA PHE A 129 5.23 -9.06 3.41
C PHE A 129 5.35 -10.33 4.26
N THR A 130 4.39 -11.24 4.15
CA THR A 130 4.29 -12.41 5.03
C THR A 130 5.45 -13.36 4.82
N ARG A 131 5.86 -13.59 3.57
CA ARG A 131 7.07 -14.36 3.26
C ARG A 131 8.29 -13.70 3.90
N SER A 132 8.39 -12.37 3.80
CA SER A 132 9.53 -11.63 4.37
C SER A 132 9.59 -11.72 5.89
N TYR A 133 8.44 -11.70 6.55
CA TYR A 133 8.30 -11.87 7.99
C TYR A 133 8.63 -13.30 8.43
N LEU A 134 8.10 -14.32 7.73
CA LEU A 134 8.40 -15.72 8.04
C LEU A 134 9.88 -16.05 7.83
N LEU A 135 10.55 -15.44 6.84
CA LEU A 135 11.99 -15.62 6.67
C LEU A 135 12.82 -14.97 7.79
N THR A 136 12.28 -13.93 8.44
CA THR A 136 12.95 -13.33 9.61
C THR A 136 12.77 -14.15 10.87
N THR A 137 11.61 -14.78 11.06
CA THR A 137 11.29 -15.55 12.27
C THR A 137 11.70 -17.02 12.19
N LEU A 138 11.72 -17.64 11.01
CA LEU A 138 12.13 -19.04 10.82
C LEU A 138 13.66 -19.23 10.73
N ARG A 139 14.44 -18.20 11.03
CA ARG A 139 15.91 -18.29 11.01
C ARG A 139 16.35 -19.15 12.20
N PRO A 140 17.14 -20.22 11.99
CA PRO A 140 17.59 -21.05 13.10
C PRO A 140 18.43 -20.21 14.06
N GLU A 141 18.16 -20.35 15.36
CA GLU A 141 19.04 -19.82 16.41
C GLU A 141 20.46 -20.33 16.14
N SER A 142 21.42 -19.42 16.10
CA SER A 142 22.81 -19.82 16.15
C SER A 142 23.07 -20.32 17.56
N GLU A 143 23.20 -21.64 17.74
CA GLU A 143 23.57 -22.25 19.03
C GLU A 143 24.92 -21.74 19.57
N ASN A 144 25.70 -20.97 18.80
CA ASN A 144 26.88 -20.24 19.25
C ASN A 144 27.07 -18.94 18.46
N GLU A 145 27.27 -17.81 19.16
CA GLU A 145 27.59 -16.48 18.59
C GLU A 145 28.82 -16.47 17.65
N ALA A 146 29.69 -17.47 17.77
CA ALA A 146 30.92 -17.58 16.98
C ALA A 146 30.77 -18.30 15.62
N SER A 147 29.61 -18.88 15.30
CA SER A 147 29.41 -19.62 14.05
C SER A 147 28.86 -18.73 12.93
N PRO A 148 29.38 -18.83 11.69
CA PRO A 148 28.85 -18.07 10.57
C PRO A 148 27.37 -18.44 10.32
N PRO A 149 26.54 -17.48 9.88
CA PRO A 149 25.12 -17.72 9.69
C PRO A 149 24.89 -18.85 8.67
N ARG A 150 24.27 -19.95 9.13
CA ARG A 150 23.94 -21.08 8.27
C ARG A 150 22.96 -20.64 7.16
N PRO A 151 23.10 -21.15 5.92
CA PRO A 151 22.14 -20.88 4.86
C PRO A 151 20.75 -21.36 5.27
N LEU A 152 19.71 -20.61 4.88
CA LEU A 152 18.31 -20.96 5.13
C LEU A 152 18.02 -22.36 4.59
N ARG A 153 17.48 -23.24 5.43
CA ARG A 153 17.07 -24.59 5.01
C ARG A 153 15.96 -24.48 3.95
N VAL A 154 15.99 -25.35 2.93
CA VAL A 154 14.97 -25.42 1.87
C VAL A 154 13.56 -25.58 2.46
N ALA A 155 13.43 -26.31 3.57
CA ALA A 155 12.17 -26.44 4.30
C ALA A 155 11.63 -25.08 4.82
N SER A 156 12.49 -24.20 5.33
CA SER A 156 12.11 -22.86 5.79
C SER A 156 11.63 -21.98 4.63
N LEU A 157 12.27 -22.08 3.46
CA LEU A 157 11.84 -21.37 2.24
C LEU A 157 10.45 -21.84 1.77
N ARG A 158 10.20 -23.16 1.76
CA ARG A 158 8.88 -23.71 1.39
C ARG A 158 7.79 -23.27 2.37
N ARG A 159 8.06 -23.30 3.67
CA ARG A 159 7.13 -22.81 4.71
C ARG A 159 6.83 -21.33 4.56
N ALA A 160 7.83 -20.49 4.31
CA ALA A 160 7.64 -19.06 4.10
C ALA A 160 6.81 -18.75 2.84
N ARG A 161 7.04 -19.48 1.74
CA ARG A 161 6.22 -19.36 0.52
C ARG A 161 4.78 -19.78 0.77
N PHE A 162 4.57 -20.94 1.40
CA PHE A 162 3.24 -21.43 1.72
C PHE A 162 2.47 -20.46 2.61
N GLY A 163 3.07 -20.02 3.73
CA GLY A 163 2.44 -19.04 4.61
C GLY A 163 2.18 -17.70 3.91
N GLY A 164 3.08 -17.26 3.02
CA GLY A 164 2.87 -16.07 2.19
C GLY A 164 1.68 -16.20 1.23
N VAL A 165 1.53 -17.34 0.57
CA VAL A 165 0.39 -17.61 -0.32
C VAL A 165 -0.91 -17.62 0.49
N MET A 166 -0.95 -18.35 1.61
CA MET A 166 -2.15 -18.43 2.45
C MET A 166 -2.58 -17.05 2.96
N ALA A 167 -1.64 -16.23 3.44
CA ALA A 167 -1.94 -14.86 3.87
C ALA A 167 -2.41 -13.97 2.71
N SER A 168 -1.78 -14.10 1.54
CA SER A 168 -2.18 -13.35 0.34
C SER A 168 -3.60 -13.67 -0.08
N LEU A 169 -3.97 -14.95 -0.14
CA LEU A 169 -5.33 -15.38 -0.46
C LEU A 169 -6.33 -14.91 0.60
N ALA A 170 -6.00 -15.05 1.89
CA ALA A 170 -6.88 -14.65 2.99
C ALA A 170 -7.13 -13.13 3.02
N PHE A 171 -6.11 -12.31 2.78
CA PHE A 171 -6.26 -10.86 2.74
C PHE A 171 -7.04 -10.43 1.50
N THR A 172 -6.61 -10.88 0.31
CA THR A 172 -7.15 -10.46 -0.99
C THR A 172 -8.62 -10.85 -1.16
N TYR A 173 -8.99 -12.06 -0.75
CA TYR A 173 -10.35 -12.60 -0.92
C TYR A 173 -11.16 -12.61 0.38
N GLY A 174 -10.64 -11.98 1.45
CA GLY A 174 -11.35 -11.81 2.70
C GLY A 174 -12.56 -10.89 2.54
N GLY A 175 -13.58 -11.09 3.38
CA GLY A 175 -14.86 -10.37 3.29
C GLY A 175 -14.74 -8.84 3.41
N TYR A 176 -13.67 -8.34 4.04
CA TYR A 176 -13.38 -6.91 4.04
C TYR A 176 -13.11 -6.39 2.63
N LEU A 177 -12.10 -6.90 1.92
CA LEU A 177 -11.76 -6.39 0.58
C LEU A 177 -12.82 -6.69 -0.48
N THR A 178 -13.45 -7.87 -0.42
CA THR A 178 -14.47 -8.28 -1.40
C THR A 178 -15.86 -7.71 -1.13
N GLY A 179 -16.07 -7.08 0.03
CA GLY A 179 -17.33 -6.47 0.41
C GLY A 179 -17.45 -5.01 -0.06
N PHE A 180 -17.76 -4.13 0.89
CA PHE A 180 -18.06 -2.72 0.61
C PHE A 180 -16.91 -1.89 -0.03
N PRO A 181 -15.60 -2.17 0.14
CA PRO A 181 -14.55 -1.37 -0.51
C PRO A 181 -14.57 -1.44 -2.03
N VAL A 182 -15.19 -2.46 -2.63
CA VAL A 182 -15.41 -2.50 -4.09
C VAL A 182 -16.37 -1.39 -4.53
N GLN A 183 -17.31 -0.99 -3.68
CA GLN A 183 -18.17 0.19 -3.89
C GLN A 183 -17.46 1.49 -3.51
N GLN A 184 -16.62 1.45 -2.47
CA GLN A 184 -15.88 2.61 -1.95
C GLN A 184 -14.42 2.56 -2.39
N LEU A 185 -14.18 2.94 -3.64
CA LEU A 185 -12.93 2.67 -4.34
C LEU A 185 -11.69 3.24 -3.63
N THR A 186 -11.77 4.44 -3.06
CA THR A 186 -10.65 5.06 -2.32
C THR A 186 -10.22 4.23 -1.10
N ILE A 187 -11.16 3.52 -0.45
CA ILE A 187 -10.85 2.60 0.66
C ILE A 187 -10.06 1.41 0.15
N LEU A 188 -10.50 0.80 -0.95
CA LEU A 188 -9.81 -0.32 -1.59
C LEU A 188 -8.39 0.08 -2.04
N GLU A 189 -8.27 1.19 -2.78
CA GLU A 189 -7.01 1.72 -3.29
C GLU A 189 -6.03 2.00 -2.15
N THR A 190 -6.50 2.67 -1.09
CA THR A 190 -5.68 2.96 0.10
C THR A 190 -5.25 1.67 0.81
N SER A 191 -6.19 0.72 1.01
CA SER A 191 -5.94 -0.54 1.72
C SER A 191 -4.91 -1.43 1.01
N ALA A 192 -4.86 -1.37 -0.33
CA ALA A 192 -3.94 -2.17 -1.13
C ALA A 192 -2.44 -1.85 -0.88
N TRP A 193 -2.13 -0.66 -0.35
CA TRP A 193 -0.77 -0.23 -0.02
C TRP A 193 -0.28 -0.72 1.35
N LEU A 194 -1.19 -1.09 2.27
CA LEU A 194 -0.85 -1.55 3.61
C LEU A 194 0.22 -2.66 3.60
N PRO A 195 0.08 -3.76 2.82
CA PRO A 195 1.05 -4.84 2.86
C PRO A 195 2.45 -4.43 2.37
N TRP A 196 2.54 -3.45 1.47
CA TRP A 196 3.82 -2.92 0.99
C TRP A 196 4.56 -2.11 2.07
N ILE A 197 3.81 -1.35 2.87
CA ILE A 197 4.34 -0.64 4.03
C ILE A 197 4.82 -1.64 5.09
N MET A 198 4.03 -2.68 5.36
CA MET A 198 4.41 -3.74 6.30
C MET A 198 5.66 -4.50 5.83
N TRP A 199 5.74 -4.79 4.53
CA TRP A 199 6.91 -5.40 3.90
C TRP A 199 8.15 -4.51 4.05
N ALA A 200 8.05 -3.22 3.76
CA ALA A 200 9.14 -2.27 3.88
C ALA A 200 9.67 -2.19 5.32
N VAL A 201 8.78 -2.09 6.31
CA VAL A 201 9.13 -2.13 7.74
C VAL A 201 9.85 -3.43 8.09
N THR A 202 9.34 -4.58 7.63
CA THR A 202 9.94 -5.89 7.89
C THR A 202 11.33 -6.02 7.30
N VAL A 203 11.54 -5.53 6.07
CA VAL A 203 12.84 -5.61 5.39
C VAL A 203 13.84 -4.63 6.01
N ALA A 204 13.40 -3.43 6.38
CA ALA A 204 14.26 -2.40 6.95
C ALA A 204 14.72 -2.71 8.38
N THR A 205 13.93 -3.50 9.11
CA THR A 205 14.26 -3.90 10.49
C THR A 205 15.16 -5.13 10.55
N ARG A 206 15.35 -5.87 9.45
CA ARG A 206 16.17 -7.11 9.43
C ARG A 206 17.56 -6.88 10.02
N PRO A 207 18.04 -7.77 10.90
CA PRO A 207 19.40 -7.68 11.38
C PRO A 207 20.35 -7.90 10.19
N PRO A 208 21.43 -7.12 10.08
CA PRO A 208 22.39 -7.27 8.99
C PRO A 208 22.94 -8.70 9.00
N THR A 209 22.82 -9.39 7.87
CA THR A 209 23.68 -10.53 7.55
C THR A 209 25.02 -9.95 7.12
N LEU A 210 26.06 -9.98 7.98
CA LEU A 210 27.48 -10.16 7.63
C LEU A 210 28.41 -9.88 8.82
N ASP A 211 29.55 -10.57 8.82
CA ASP A 211 30.65 -10.64 9.79
C ASP A 211 30.83 -9.42 10.72
N HIS A 212 30.94 -9.72 12.02
CA HIS A 212 31.21 -8.79 13.13
C HIS A 212 32.42 -7.85 12.96
N LYS A 213 33.22 -7.94 11.88
CA LYS A 213 34.50 -7.23 11.73
C LYS A 213 34.46 -5.91 10.95
N GLN A 214 33.35 -5.52 10.31
CA GLN A 214 33.24 -4.23 9.65
C GLN A 214 31.90 -3.55 9.93
N ILE A 215 31.70 -3.13 11.19
CA ILE A 215 30.63 -2.21 11.52
C ILE A 215 31.11 -0.80 11.13
N SER A 216 30.89 -0.42 9.87
CA SER A 216 30.83 1.01 9.57
C SER A 216 29.61 1.58 10.31
N PRO A 217 29.74 2.70 11.04
CA PRO A 217 28.65 3.35 11.77
C PRO A 217 27.68 4.07 10.83
N ALA A 218 27.57 3.62 9.57
CA ALA A 218 26.59 4.15 8.64
C ALA A 218 25.19 3.93 9.26
N PRO A 219 24.38 5.00 9.41
CA PRO A 219 23.08 4.91 10.03
C PRO A 219 22.24 3.84 9.31
N LEU A 220 21.41 3.13 10.07
CA LEU A 220 20.48 2.08 9.60
C LEU A 220 19.74 2.49 8.30
N LEU A 221 19.54 3.80 8.13
CA LEU A 221 18.94 4.54 7.02
C LEU A 221 19.59 4.32 5.63
N LEU A 222 20.90 4.03 5.55
CA LEU A 222 21.62 3.82 4.28
C LEU A 222 21.79 2.35 3.89
N ARG A 223 21.36 1.41 4.75
CA ARG A 223 21.64 -0.03 4.56
C ARG A 223 20.65 -0.77 3.66
N SER A 224 19.47 -0.21 3.44
CA SER A 224 18.40 -0.83 2.64
C SER A 224 17.55 0.21 1.93
N PRO A 225 17.17 0.01 0.66
CA PRO A 225 16.23 0.90 -0.03
C PRO A 225 14.78 0.74 0.48
N ALA A 226 14.49 -0.23 1.34
CA ALA A 226 13.13 -0.57 1.77
C ALA A 226 12.35 0.57 2.42
N PRO A 227 12.91 1.41 3.33
CA PRO A 227 12.17 2.55 3.89
C PRO A 227 11.71 3.56 2.84
N TYR A 228 12.49 3.77 1.77
CA TYR A 228 12.11 4.69 0.69
C TYR A 228 10.97 4.11 -0.16
N TRP A 229 10.98 2.81 -0.42
CA TRP A 229 9.83 2.12 -1.04
C TRP A 229 8.60 2.15 -0.14
N GLY A 230 8.78 1.99 1.19
CA GLY A 230 7.70 2.13 2.16
C GLY A 230 7.15 3.55 2.19
N ALA A 231 8.01 4.58 2.12
CA ALA A 231 7.60 5.98 2.03
C ALA A 231 6.78 6.26 0.77
N LEU A 232 7.20 5.71 -0.37
CA LEU A 232 6.41 5.78 -1.60
C LEU A 232 5.05 5.10 -1.42
N ALA A 233 5.00 3.89 -0.86
CA ALA A 233 3.74 3.18 -0.60
C ALA A 233 2.83 3.96 0.36
N PHE A 234 3.38 4.61 1.39
CA PHE A 234 2.61 5.45 2.31
C PHE A 234 2.11 6.74 1.64
N ALA A 235 2.91 7.37 0.79
CA ALA A 235 2.48 8.49 -0.04
C ALA A 235 1.32 8.08 -0.97
N MET A 236 1.44 6.92 -1.63
CA MET A 236 0.40 6.38 -2.49
C MET A 236 -0.89 6.09 -1.72
N ALA A 237 -0.80 5.56 -0.49
CA ALA A 237 -1.96 5.38 0.37
C ALA A 237 -2.66 6.70 0.70
N ILE A 238 -1.90 7.78 0.95
CA ILE A 238 -2.47 9.12 1.16
C ILE A 238 -3.15 9.62 -0.11
N LEU A 239 -2.45 9.55 -1.24
CA LEU A 239 -2.92 10.05 -2.53
C LEU A 239 -4.13 9.28 -3.09
N ALA A 240 -4.31 8.02 -2.68
CA ALA A 240 -5.49 7.21 -3.01
C ALA A 240 -6.79 7.77 -2.41
N GLY A 241 -6.72 8.63 -1.39
CA GLY A 241 -7.84 9.50 -1.07
C GLY A 241 -8.78 9.06 0.04
N HIS A 242 -8.36 8.16 0.93
CA HIS A 242 -9.17 7.80 2.10
C HIS A 242 -8.46 8.05 3.45
N PRO A 243 -8.60 9.26 4.04
CA PRO A 243 -7.88 9.65 5.26
C PRO A 243 -8.06 8.72 6.46
N GLN A 244 -9.26 8.18 6.66
CA GLN A 244 -9.54 7.25 7.77
C GLN A 244 -8.77 5.92 7.60
N THR A 245 -8.67 5.42 6.37
CA THR A 245 -7.92 4.19 6.10
C THR A 245 -6.42 4.43 6.23
N VAL A 246 -5.92 5.60 5.80
CA VAL A 246 -4.52 6.01 6.03
C VAL A 246 -4.20 6.02 7.53
N LEU A 247 -5.10 6.52 8.36
CA LEU A 247 -4.93 6.53 9.81
C LEU A 247 -4.82 5.11 10.38
N TYR A 248 -5.65 4.17 9.91
CA TYR A 248 -5.55 2.76 10.31
C TYR A 248 -4.22 2.13 9.86
N ILE A 249 -3.74 2.46 8.65
CA ILE A 249 -2.42 2.03 8.18
C ILE A 249 -1.31 2.59 9.07
N PHE A 250 -1.40 3.86 9.46
CA PHE A 250 -0.45 4.49 10.38
C PHE A 250 -0.44 3.77 11.74
N TYR A 251 -1.60 3.56 12.37
CA TYR A 251 -1.67 2.86 13.65
C TYR A 251 -1.18 1.42 13.57
N LEU A 252 -1.58 0.68 12.54
CA LEU A 252 -1.16 -0.72 12.38
C LEU A 252 0.34 -0.82 12.10
N SER A 253 0.90 0.08 11.29
CA SER A 253 2.35 0.09 11.01
C SER A 253 3.19 0.44 12.24
N LEU A 254 2.71 1.37 13.07
CA LEU A 254 3.32 1.70 14.35
C LEU A 254 3.26 0.51 15.31
N ALA A 255 2.08 -0.08 15.49
CA ALA A 255 1.91 -1.26 16.31
C ALA A 255 2.80 -2.42 15.83
N TYR A 256 2.92 -2.61 14.52
CA TYR A 256 3.73 -3.66 13.93
C TYR A 256 5.23 -3.46 14.16
N ILE A 257 5.78 -2.24 13.98
CA ILE A 257 7.21 -2.02 14.27
C ILE A 257 7.52 -2.17 15.77
N LEU A 258 6.60 -1.74 16.64
CA LEU A 258 6.71 -1.98 18.08
C LEU A 258 6.67 -3.48 18.40
N TYR A 259 5.77 -4.25 17.76
CA TYR A 259 5.72 -5.71 17.89
C TYR A 259 7.03 -6.38 17.46
N LEU A 260 7.57 -6.01 16.29
CA LEU A 260 8.86 -6.55 15.81
C LEU A 260 9.97 -6.25 16.80
N ARG A 261 9.96 -5.04 17.39
CA ARG A 261 10.91 -4.66 18.42
C ARG A 261 10.81 -5.55 19.66
N PHE A 262 9.62 -5.75 20.22
CA PHE A 262 9.47 -6.53 21.46
C PHE A 262 9.67 -8.04 21.29
N THR A 263 9.46 -8.56 20.08
CA THR A 263 9.42 -10.02 19.85
C THR A 263 10.66 -10.56 19.15
N ILE A 264 11.28 -9.77 18.26
CA ILE A 264 12.41 -10.22 17.44
C ILE A 264 13.74 -9.66 17.96
N TYR A 265 13.74 -8.49 18.62
CA TYR A 265 14.94 -7.79 19.06
C TYR A 265 14.91 -7.59 20.57
N ASP A 266 15.28 -8.63 21.34
CA ASP A 266 15.34 -8.54 22.79
C ASP A 266 16.48 -7.60 23.22
N LEU A 267 16.14 -6.31 23.36
CA LEU A 267 17.06 -5.26 23.74
C LEU A 267 17.03 -4.98 25.24
N ARG A 268 16.34 -5.82 26.04
CA ARG A 268 16.06 -5.60 27.46
C ARG A 268 17.30 -5.50 28.36
N PHE A 269 18.50 -5.82 27.86
CA PHE A 269 19.72 -5.96 28.68
C PHE A 269 20.91 -5.07 28.29
N THR A 270 20.71 -3.95 27.60
CA THR A 270 21.82 -3.04 27.24
C THR A 270 21.75 -1.69 27.98
N HIS A 271 22.89 -1.20 28.51
CA HIS A 271 23.00 0.12 29.15
C HIS A 271 22.51 1.31 28.29
N HIS A 272 22.43 1.14 26.97
CA HIS A 272 21.94 2.15 26.00
C HIS A 272 20.54 1.83 25.44
N TYR A 273 19.73 1.05 26.16
CA TYR A 273 18.41 0.57 25.71
C TYR A 273 17.52 1.66 25.10
N ILE A 274 17.45 2.82 25.75
CA ILE A 274 16.60 3.95 25.32
C ILE A 274 17.02 4.47 23.94
N LEU A 275 18.33 4.69 23.73
CA LEU A 275 18.84 5.17 22.45
C LEU A 275 18.58 4.14 21.33
N HIS A 276 18.86 2.86 21.59
CA HIS A 276 18.58 1.79 20.63
C HIS A 276 17.09 1.64 20.33
N PHE A 277 16.21 1.92 21.30
CA PHE A 277 14.76 1.95 21.09
C PHE A 277 14.38 2.98 20.03
N PHE A 278 14.75 4.25 20.24
CA PHE A 278 14.41 5.32 19.30
C PHE A 278 15.06 5.14 17.93
N VAL A 279 16.33 4.72 17.86
CA VAL A 279 17.01 4.47 16.58
C VAL A 279 16.34 3.35 15.79
N SER A 280 15.76 2.34 16.45
CA SER A 280 15.06 1.26 15.75
C SER A 280 13.73 1.67 15.11
N LEU A 281 13.13 2.78 15.56
CA LEU A 281 11.92 3.34 14.97
C LEU A 281 12.21 4.21 13.74
N ALA A 282 13.48 4.54 13.49
CA ALA A 282 13.87 5.42 12.40
C ALA A 282 13.37 4.96 11.01
N PRO A 283 13.38 3.66 10.64
CA PRO A 283 12.80 3.22 9.36
C PRO A 283 11.32 3.58 9.20
N TRP A 284 10.52 3.40 10.25
CA TRP A 284 9.10 3.73 10.23
C TRP A 284 8.89 5.25 10.19
N LEU A 285 9.69 6.01 10.94
CA LEU A 285 9.67 7.48 10.89
C LEU A 285 9.99 8.00 9.49
N ILE A 286 10.99 7.45 8.78
CA ILE A 286 11.25 7.80 7.38
C ILE A 286 10.01 7.53 6.53
N ILE A 287 9.44 6.32 6.62
CA ILE A 287 8.29 5.91 5.81
C ILE A 287 7.16 6.94 5.95
N VAL A 288 6.81 7.29 7.19
CA VAL A 288 5.72 8.23 7.46
C VAL A 288 6.07 9.65 7.05
N LEU A 289 7.21 10.18 7.50
CA LEU A 289 7.57 11.59 7.28
C LEU A 289 7.86 11.88 5.81
N LEU A 290 8.64 11.02 5.14
CA LEU A 290 8.93 11.18 3.73
C LEU A 290 7.68 10.92 2.88
N GLY A 291 6.85 9.92 3.24
CA GLY A 291 5.60 9.66 2.54
C GLY A 291 4.62 10.83 2.63
N ALA A 292 4.47 11.43 3.82
CA ALA A 292 3.66 12.63 4.01
C ALA A 292 4.24 13.85 3.27
N ALA A 293 5.56 14.00 3.23
CA ALA A 293 6.22 15.07 2.47
C ALA A 293 5.99 14.92 0.96
N ILE A 294 6.07 13.70 0.41
CA ILE A 294 5.75 13.42 -1.01
C ILE A 294 4.28 13.74 -1.29
N ALA A 295 3.38 13.37 -0.39
CA ALA A 295 1.95 13.65 -0.52
C ALA A 295 1.54 15.09 -0.14
N ALA A 296 2.49 15.98 0.21
CA ALA A 296 2.19 17.33 0.69
C ALA A 296 1.42 18.16 -0.35
N ALA A 297 1.69 17.95 -1.65
CA ALA A 297 0.96 18.61 -2.75
C ALA A 297 -0.55 18.33 -2.72
N GLN A 298 -0.97 17.19 -2.17
CA GLN A 298 -2.37 16.86 -1.94
C GLN A 298 -2.84 17.33 -0.55
N LEU A 299 -2.04 17.09 0.48
CA LEU A 299 -2.41 17.35 1.88
C LEU A 299 -2.63 18.84 2.19
N LEU A 300 -1.81 19.73 1.61
CA LEU A 300 -1.89 21.17 1.89
C LEU A 300 -3.22 21.78 1.38
N PRO A 301 -3.62 21.62 0.10
CA PRO A 301 -4.93 22.07 -0.37
C PRO A 301 -6.09 21.40 0.38
N THR A 302 -5.97 20.11 0.69
CA THR A 302 -7.00 19.38 1.44
C THR A 302 -7.22 20.00 2.83
N ARG A 303 -6.15 20.38 3.52
CA ARG A 303 -6.22 21.06 4.83
C ARG A 303 -6.92 22.42 4.72
N GLU A 304 -6.59 23.21 3.71
CA GLU A 304 -7.25 24.50 3.46
C GLU A 304 -8.75 24.31 3.19
N PHE A 305 -9.10 23.35 2.35
CA PHE A 305 -10.49 23.02 2.06
C PHE A 305 -11.26 22.58 3.30
N ILE A 306 -10.68 21.73 4.15
CA ILE A 306 -11.32 21.32 5.42
C ILE A 306 -11.63 22.54 6.30
N ALA A 307 -10.70 23.50 6.40
CA ALA A 307 -10.87 24.71 7.23
C ALA A 307 -12.01 25.61 6.71
N LEU A 308 -12.26 25.61 5.41
CA LEU A 308 -13.32 26.38 4.75
C LEU A 308 -14.66 25.62 4.64
N SER A 309 -14.67 24.34 5.03
CA SER A 309 -15.87 23.50 4.96
C SER A 309 -16.75 23.66 6.19
N LEU A 310 -18.04 23.32 6.07
CA LEU A 310 -18.98 23.25 7.20
C LEU A 310 -18.51 22.33 8.35
N ARG A 311 -17.50 21.49 8.11
CA ARG A 311 -16.95 20.59 9.13
C ARG A 311 -16.04 21.31 10.14
N SER A 312 -15.54 22.51 9.84
CA SER A 312 -14.71 23.27 10.78
C SER A 312 -15.50 23.72 12.03
N ASP A 313 -16.80 23.91 11.89
CA ASP A 313 -17.69 24.35 12.97
C ASP A 313 -18.38 23.19 13.72
N LEU A 314 -18.18 21.94 13.29
CA LEU A 314 -18.81 20.77 13.93
C LEU A 314 -18.06 20.37 15.20
N SER A 315 -18.78 20.36 16.33
CA SER A 315 -18.24 19.87 17.60
C SER A 315 -18.08 18.35 17.60
N TYR A 316 -17.19 17.83 18.46
CA TYR A 316 -17.04 16.38 18.65
C TYR A 316 -18.37 15.70 18.98
N GLN A 317 -19.20 16.33 19.82
CA GLN A 317 -20.53 15.81 20.18
C GLN A 317 -21.45 15.68 18.96
N ALA A 318 -21.49 16.70 18.10
CA ALA A 318 -22.31 16.70 16.89
C ALA A 318 -21.90 15.58 15.91
N VAL A 319 -20.61 15.28 15.82
CA VAL A 319 -20.10 14.21 14.94
C VAL A 319 -20.21 12.81 15.59
N SER A 320 -20.18 12.73 16.93
CA SER A 320 -20.19 11.45 17.66
C SER A 320 -21.53 10.73 17.68
N ALA A 321 -22.64 11.44 17.44
CA ALA A 321 -23.98 10.86 17.42
C ALA A 321 -24.28 10.07 16.14
N GLY A 322 -23.39 10.10 15.13
CA GLY A 322 -23.66 9.66 13.77
C GLY A 322 -24.46 10.73 13.01
N LEU A 323 -24.34 10.73 11.67
CA LEU A 323 -25.26 11.53 10.85
C LEU A 323 -26.69 10.97 11.05
N PRO A 324 -27.71 11.82 11.21
CA PRO A 324 -29.09 11.37 11.38
C PRO A 324 -29.61 10.52 10.22
#